data_AF-A0A7Y4GX72-F1
#
_entry.id   AF-A0A7Y4GX72-F1
#
_cell.length_a   1.000
_cell.length_b   1.000
_cell.length_c   1.000
_cell.angle_alpha   90.00
_cell.angle_beta   90.00
_cell.angle_gamma   90.00
#
_symmetry.space_group_name_H-M   'P 1'
#
loop_
_entity.id
_entity.type
_entity.pdbx_description
1 polymer ?
#
loop_
_entity_poly.entity_id
_entity_poly.type
_entity_poly.pdbx_seq_one_letter_code
_entity_poly.pdbx_strand_id
1 'polypeptide(L)' 'MSATRFEGVTFTDSRPIVASVNETMSALQIGRGKIYELLNSGELESYREGSSRKILWRSIEAYVERRLKEEAERRGRAA' A
#
# COMPACT_ATOMS: atom_id res chain seq x y z
N MET A 1 -37.23 0.72 0.53
CA MET A 1 -37.23 -0.66 -0.01
C MET A 1 -36.49 -0.64 -1.33
N SER A 2 -35.54 -1.57 -1.51
CA SER A 2 -34.98 -2.11 -2.77
C SER A 2 -34.56 -1.15 -3.90
N ALA A 3 -33.37 -1.31 -4.49
CA ALA A 3 -32.92 -2.59 -5.04
C ALA A 3 -31.45 -2.92 -4.78
N THR A 4 -31.24 -4.09 -4.16
CA THR A 4 -29.99 -4.85 -4.21
C THR A 4 -30.03 -5.77 -5.42
N ARG A 5 -29.13 -5.59 -6.40
CA ARG A 5 -28.53 -6.68 -7.20
C ARG A 5 -27.47 -6.12 -8.18
N PHE A 6 -26.22 -6.52 -8.01
CA PHE A 6 -25.27 -6.69 -9.12
C PHE A 6 -24.82 -8.15 -9.08
N GLU A 7 -25.47 -8.99 -9.89
CA GLU A 7 -24.96 -10.33 -10.14
C GLU A 7 -23.87 -10.27 -11.20
N GLY A 8 -22.74 -10.91 -10.93
CA GLY A 8 -21.87 -11.44 -11.99
C GLY A 8 -20.76 -10.54 -12.51
N VAL A 9 -20.20 -9.61 -11.72
CA VAL A 9 -18.91 -9.00 -12.09
C VAL A 9 -17.80 -9.61 -11.22
N THR A 10 -17.15 -10.64 -11.73
CA THR A 10 -15.87 -11.10 -11.18
C THR A 10 -14.80 -10.12 -11.62
N PHE A 11 -14.49 -9.14 -10.76
CA PHE A 11 -13.27 -8.35 -10.91
C PHE A 11 -12.10 -9.26 -10.52
N THR A 12 -11.47 -9.87 -11.51
CA THR A 12 -10.14 -10.43 -11.30
C THR A 12 -9.22 -9.25 -11.10
N ASP A 13 -8.66 -9.10 -9.89
CA ASP A 13 -7.65 -8.09 -9.64
C ASP A 13 -6.42 -8.46 -10.48
N SER A 14 -6.34 -7.92 -11.71
CA SER A 14 -5.28 -8.20 -12.67
C SER A 14 -3.93 -7.58 -12.29
N ARG A 15 -3.82 -7.07 -11.06
CA ARG A 15 -2.57 -6.53 -10.53
C ARG A 15 -1.59 -7.66 -10.24
N PRO A 16 -0.29 -7.45 -10.49
CA PRO A 16 0.74 -8.37 -9.99
C PRO A 16 0.68 -8.48 -8.46
N ILE A 17 1.17 -9.58 -7.89
CA ILE A 17 1.24 -9.77 -6.41
C ILE A 17 2.25 -8.80 -5.75
N VAL A 18 3.23 -8.33 -6.53
CA VAL A 18 4.29 -7.43 -6.08
C VAL A 18 4.41 -6.21 -6.98
N ALA A 19 4.79 -5.08 -6.38
CA ALA A 19 5.17 -3.85 -7.05
C ALA A 19 6.69 -3.71 -7.15
N SER A 20 7.14 -3.03 -8.18
CA SER A 20 8.47 -2.42 -8.24
C SER A 20 8.55 -1.18 -7.33
N VAL A 21 9.78 -0.68 -7.12
CA VAL A 21 10.01 0.57 -6.39
C VAL A 21 9.26 1.74 -7.04
N ASN A 22 9.28 1.85 -8.37
CA ASN A 22 8.61 2.95 -9.08
C ASN A 22 7.09 2.83 -8.98
N GLU A 23 6.51 1.64 -9.15
CA GLU A 23 5.07 1.43 -8.95
C GLU A 23 4.64 1.74 -7.52
N THR A 24 5.46 1.38 -6.52
CA THR A 24 5.18 1.72 -5.12
C THR A 24 5.23 3.22 -4.87
N MET A 25 6.22 3.92 -5.44
CA MET A 25 6.29 5.39 -5.38
C MET A 25 5.06 6.04 -6.01
N SER A 26 4.62 5.55 -7.16
CA SER A 26 3.39 6.03 -7.82
C SER A 26 2.14 5.70 -7.02
N ALA A 27 2.04 4.51 -6.43
CA ALA A 27 0.88 4.10 -5.63
C ALA A 27 0.76 4.92 -4.34
N LEU A 28 1.87 5.18 -3.66
CA LEU A 28 1.90 5.94 -2.41
C LEU A 28 2.04 7.46 -2.62
N GLN A 29 2.25 7.92 -3.86
CA GLN A 29 2.51 9.32 -4.20
C GLN A 29 3.69 9.91 -3.40
N ILE A 30 4.81 9.17 -3.33
CA ILE A 30 6.01 9.57 -2.58
C ILE A 30 7.27 9.63 -3.45
N GLY A 31 8.23 10.47 -3.03
CA GLY A 31 9.53 10.59 -3.67
C GLY A 31 10.51 9.45 -3.31
N ARG A 32 11.62 9.40 -4.06
CA ARG A 32 12.67 8.36 -3.93
C ARG A 32 13.28 8.30 -2.53
N GLY A 33 13.49 9.44 -1.87
CA GLY A 33 14.04 9.47 -0.52
C GLY A 33 13.15 8.71 0.47
N LYS A 34 11.84 9.00 0.45
CA LYS A 34 10.89 8.40 1.39
C LYS A 34 10.70 6.90 1.14
N ILE A 35 10.67 6.44 -0.10
CA ILE A 35 10.54 5.00 -0.35
C ILE A 35 11.72 4.22 0.22
N TYR A 36 12.96 4.71 0.08
CA TYR A 36 14.11 4.02 0.65
C TYR A 36 14.16 4.13 2.18
N GLU A 37 13.68 5.23 2.77
CA GLU A 37 13.47 5.32 4.21
C GLU A 37 12.54 4.19 4.70
N LEU A 38 11.38 4.01 4.07
CA LEU A 38 10.40 2.97 4.43
C LEU A 38 10.93 1.55 4.20
N LEU A 39 11.71 1.34 3.14
CA LEU A 39 12.32 0.04 2.87
C LEU A 39 13.45 -0.29 3.85
N ASN A 40 14.23 0.71 4.26
CA ASN A 40 15.32 0.52 5.21
C ASN A 40 14.80 0.38 6.65
N SER A 41 13.69 1.03 7.00
CA SER A 41 13.04 0.88 8.30
C SER A 41 12.24 -0.42 8.43
N GLY A 42 11.98 -1.12 7.33
CA GLY A 42 11.15 -2.33 7.30
C GLY A 42 9.64 -2.05 7.38
N GLU A 43 9.21 -0.80 7.20
CA GLU A 43 7.80 -0.43 7.14
C GLU A 43 7.08 -1.05 5.93
N LEU A 44 7.85 -1.32 4.86
CA LEU A 44 7.39 -2.03 3.67
C LEU A 44 8.13 -3.36 3.53
N GLU A 45 7.36 -4.44 3.49
CA GLU A 45 7.87 -5.78 3.22
C GLU A 45 8.36 -5.87 1.78
N SER A 46 9.64 -6.22 1.62
CA SER A 46 10.26 -6.33 0.32
C SER A 46 11.33 -7.40 0.28
N TYR A 47 11.57 -7.93 -0.92
CA TYR A 47 12.65 -8.88 -1.19
C TYR A 47 13.37 -8.52 -2.48
N ARG A 48 14.52 -9.15 -2.70
CA ARG A 48 15.35 -8.98 -3.90
C ARG A 48 15.14 -10.17 -4.82
N GLU A 49 14.87 -9.89 -6.08
CA GLU A 49 14.87 -10.85 -7.18
C GLU A 49 15.98 -10.40 -8.14
N GLY A 50 17.17 -10.98 -7.97
CA GLY A 50 18.39 -10.49 -8.60
C GLY A 50 18.69 -9.02 -8.28
N SER A 51 18.78 -8.18 -9.31
CA SER A 51 19.03 -6.74 -9.17
C SER A 51 17.77 -5.91 -8.89
N SER A 52 16.57 -6.51 -8.98
CA SER A 52 15.29 -5.84 -8.80
C SER A 52 14.78 -6.02 -7.38
N ARG A 53 14.13 -4.99 -6.81
CA ARG A 53 13.41 -5.10 -5.53
C ARG A 53 11.92 -5.25 -5.80
N LYS A 54 11.30 -6.18 -5.09
CA LYS A 54 9.86 -6.48 -5.13
C LYS A 54 9.24 -6.12 -3.79
N ILE A 55 8.12 -5.41 -3.81
CA ILE A 55 7.41 -4.91 -2.64
C ILE A 55 6.01 -5.49 -2.68
N LEU A 56 5.52 -6.02 -1.57
CA LEU A 56 4.22 -6.68 -1.53
C LEU A 56 3.09 -5.65 -1.50
N TRP A 57 2.08 -5.80 -2.36
CA TRP A 57 0.92 -4.88 -2.36
C TRP A 57 0.18 -4.85 -1.03
N ARG A 58 -0.04 -6.01 -0.42
CA ARG A 58 -0.61 -6.12 0.94
C ARG A 58 0.16 -5.28 1.97
N SER A 59 1.47 -5.14 1.82
CA SER A 59 2.30 -4.38 2.75
C SER A 59 2.19 -2.87 2.51
N ILE A 60 2.04 -2.47 1.24
CA ILE A 60 1.72 -1.08 0.85
C ILE A 60 0.37 -0.67 1.44
N GLU A 61 -0.65 -1.53 1.30
CA GLU A 61 -1.98 -1.30 1.87
C GLU A 61 -1.94 -1.22 3.40
N ALA A 62 -1.30 -2.19 4.05
CA ALA A 62 -1.14 -2.19 5.50
C ALA A 62 -0.38 -0.95 6.01
N TYR A 63 0.59 -0.42 5.25
CA TYR A 63 1.25 0.83 5.59
C TYR A 63 0.25 2.00 5.59
N VAL A 64 -0.59 2.12 4.55
CA VAL A 64 -1.61 3.19 4.48
C VAL A 64 -2.60 3.09 5.64
N GLU A 65 -3.05 1.89 5.98
CA GLU A 65 -3.95 1.66 7.12
C GLU A 65 -3.33 2.10 8.45
N ARG A 66 -2.05 1.73 8.70
CA ARG A 66 -1.32 2.20 9.88
C ARG A 66 -1.23 3.73 9.93
N ARG A 67 -0.89 4.37 8.80
CA ARG A 67 -0.84 5.84 8.70
C ARG A 67 -2.18 6.48 9.03
N LEU A 68 -3.29 5.94 8.51
CA LEU A 68 -4.63 6.45 8.81
C LEU A 68 -4.97 6.34 10.30
N LYS A 69 -4.64 5.21 10.92
CA LYS A 69 -4.84 4.99 12.36
C LYS A 69 -4.05 6.00 13.20
N GLU A 70 -2.77 6.20 12.90
CA GLU A 70 -1.92 7.17 13.60
C GLU A 70 -2.45 8.61 13.50
N GLU A 71 -2.97 9.00 12.33
CA GLU A 71 -3.57 10.32 12.12
C GLU A 71 -4.88 10.48 12.92
N ALA A 72 -5.72 9.44 12.97
CA ALA A 72 -6.93 9.44 13.78
C ALA A 72 -6.61 9.59 15.27
N GLU A 73 -5.63 8.85 15.78
CA GLU A 73 -5.15 8.96 17.17
C GLU A 73 -4.54 10.32 17.47
N ARG A 74 -3.84 10.95 16.51
CA ARG A 74 -3.31 12.31 16.69
C ARG A 74 -4.44 13.34 16.83
N ARG A 75 -5.47 13.26 16.00
CA ARG A 75 -6.63 14.17 16.06
C ARG A 75 -7.44 13.99 17.35
N GLY A 76 -7.65 12.75 17.79
CA GLY A 76 -8.37 12.46 19.03
C GLY A 76 -7.63 12.94 20.29
N ARG A 77 -6.29 12.99 20.27
CA ARG A 77 -5.49 13.55 21.37
C ARG A 77 -5.46 15.09 21.42
N ALA A 78 -5.86 15.74 20.32
CA ALA A 78 -5.88 17.19 20.20
C ALA A 78 -7.27 17.80 20.46
N ALA A 79 -8.29 16.97 20.73
CA ALA A 79 -9.65 17.33 21.10
C ALA A 79 -9.87 17.12 22.60
#